data_AF-X0SL29-F1
#
_entry.id   AF-X0SL29-F1
#
_cell.length_a   1.000
_cell.length_b   1.000
_cell.length_c   1.000
_cell.angle_alpha   90.00
_cell.angle_beta   90.00
_cell.angle_gamma   90.00
#
_symmetry.space_group_name_H-M   'P 1'
#
loop_
_entity.id
_entity.type
_entity.pdbx_description
1 polymer ?
#
loop_
_entity_poly.entity_id
_entity_poly.type
_entity_poly.pdbx_seq_one_letter_code
_entity_poly.pdbx_strand_id
1 'polypeptide(L)' 'MVFAKRQWEYLRKCWHLTPREIEVAKLVCKDFDNDEIADKLHIEYNTVRAHLGNVFRKMGVRGKTSVILEFIDVLRKARI' A
#
# COMPACT_ATOMS: atom_id res chain seq x y z
N MET A 1 4.73 -9.22 -10.36
CA MET A 1 4.20 -8.48 -9.19
C MET A 1 5.24 -7.44 -8.82
N VAL A 2 4.87 -6.19 -8.54
CA VAL A 2 5.82 -5.05 -8.44
C VAL A 2 6.90 -5.24 -7.37
N PHE A 3 6.57 -5.91 -6.25
CA PHE A 3 7.53 -6.27 -5.21
C PHE A 3 7.43 -7.76 -4.85
N ALA A 4 8.56 -8.35 -4.45
CA ALA A 4 8.66 -9.72 -3.94
C ALA A 4 8.01 -9.87 -2.56
N LYS A 5 7.69 -11.12 -2.15
CA LYS A 5 7.05 -11.41 -0.84
C LYS A 5 7.85 -10.82 0.33
N ARG A 6 9.18 -11.01 0.34
CA ARG A 6 10.08 -10.48 1.38
C ARG A 6 10.02 -8.95 1.50
N GLN A 7 9.88 -8.26 0.37
CA GLN A 7 9.81 -6.80 0.33
C GLN A 7 8.49 -6.33 0.95
N TRP A 8 7.37 -6.99 0.64
CA TRP A 8 6.09 -6.69 1.29
C TRP A 8 6.09 -6.94 2.79
N GLU A 9 6.74 -8.02 3.25
CA GLU A 9 6.89 -8.30 4.67
C GLU A 9 7.73 -7.23 5.38
N TYR A 10 8.80 -6.76 4.74
CA TYR A 10 9.63 -5.67 5.23
C TYR A 10 8.85 -4.35 5.31
N LEU A 11 8.23 -3.91 4.21
CA LEU A 11 7.43 -2.68 4.15
C LEU A 11 6.30 -2.70 5.20
N ARG A 12 5.62 -3.84 5.36
CA ARG A 12 4.58 -3.99 6.37
C ARG A 12 5.10 -3.75 7.79
N LYS A 13 6.31 -4.22 8.10
CA LYS A 13 6.96 -4.02 9.41
C LYS A 13 7.39 -2.56 9.61
N CYS A 14 7.96 -1.92 8.59
CA CYS A 14 8.43 -0.52 8.69
C CYS A 14 7.34 0.45 9.15
N TRP A 15 6.09 0.27 8.68
CA TRP A 15 4.97 1.16 9.00
C TRP A 15 3.84 0.50 9.78
N HIS A 16 4.04 -0.71 10.33
CA HIS A 16 3.02 -1.46 11.06
C HIS A 16 1.67 -1.54 10.29
N LEU A 17 1.76 -1.84 8.99
CA LEU A 17 0.58 -1.95 8.14
C LEU A 17 -0.20 -3.23 8.51
N THR A 18 -1.53 -3.10 8.56
CA THR A 18 -2.42 -4.25 8.76
C THR A 18 -2.46 -5.14 7.51
N PRO A 19 -2.94 -6.39 7.60
CA PRO A 19 -3.12 -7.25 6.43
C PRO A 19 -4.00 -6.61 5.35
N ARG A 20 -5.06 -5.87 5.73
CA ARG A 20 -5.94 -5.22 4.77
C ARG A 20 -5.28 -3.99 4.13
N GLU A 21 -4.55 -3.20 4.91
CA GLU A 21 -3.78 -2.06 4.39
C GLU A 21 -2.71 -2.49 3.38
N ILE A 22 -2.02 -3.61 3.64
CA ILE A 22 -1.00 -4.12 2.70
C ILE A 22 -1.64 -4.66 1.40
N GLU A 23 -2.83 -5.25 1.48
CA GLU A 23 -3.59 -5.70 0.29
C GLU A 23 -4.00 -4.52 -0.58
N VAL A 24 -4.55 -3.46 0.04
CA VAL A 24 -4.90 -2.23 -0.66
C VAL A 24 -3.66 -1.59 -1.30
N ALA A 25 -2.55 -1.48 -0.55
CA ALA A 25 -1.29 -0.93 -1.07
C ALA A 25 -0.71 -1.75 -2.24
N LYS A 26 -0.85 -3.09 -2.20
CA LYS A 26 -0.48 -3.98 -3.32
C LYS A 26 -1.27 -3.68 -4.59
N LEU A 27 -2.57 -3.42 -4.46
CA LEU A 27 -3.42 -3.12 -5.61
C LEU A 27 -3.15 -1.72 -6.17
N VAL A 28 -2.87 -0.73 -5.31
CA VAL A 28 -2.39 0.58 -5.75
C VAL A 28 -1.09 0.46 -6.55
N CYS A 29 -0.15 -0.37 -6.11
CA CYS A 29 1.09 -0.60 -6.86
C CYS A 29 0.87 -1.34 -8.19
N LYS A 30 -0.29 -1.97 -8.39
CA LYS A 30 -0.70 -2.58 -9.66
C LYS A 30 -1.52 -1.62 -10.54
N ASP A 31 -1.57 -0.34 -10.18
CA ASP A 31 -2.28 0.72 -10.88
C ASP A 31 -3.80 0.60 -10.89
N PHE A 32 -4.38 -0.12 -9.91
CA PHE A 32 -5.82 -0.15 -9.74
C PHE A 32 -6.33 1.14 -9.08
N ASP A 33 -7.45 1.65 -9.58
CA ASP A 33 -8.19 2.73 -8.94
C ASP A 33 -8.98 2.25 -7.71
N ASN A 34 -9.67 3.16 -7.02
CA ASN A 34 -10.36 2.80 -5.77
C ASN A 34 -11.59 1.92 -6.01
N ASP A 35 -12.26 2.07 -7.15
CA ASP A 35 -13.45 1.30 -7.51
C ASP A 35 -13.02 -0.13 -7.89
N GLU A 36 -11.97 -0.27 -8.70
CA GLU A 36 -11.38 -1.58 -9.02
C GLU A 36 -10.83 -2.30 -7.78
N ILE A 37 -10.28 -1.55 -6.81
CA ILE A 37 -9.84 -2.12 -5.52
C ILE A 37 -11.04 -2.58 -4.70
N ALA A 38 -12.11 -1.78 -4.66
CA ALA A 38 -13.34 -2.11 -3.96
C ALA A 38 -13.93 -3.42 -4.48
N ASP A 39 -14.05 -3.55 -5.80
CA ASP A 39 -14.54 -4.75 -6.48
C ASP A 39 -13.66 -5.97 -6.18
N LYS A 40 -12.34 -5.84 -6.30
CA LYS A 40 -11.40 -6.96 -6.08
C LYS A 40 -11.35 -7.44 -4.65
N LEU A 41 -11.58 -6.56 -3.69
CA LEU A 41 -11.57 -6.89 -2.27
C LEU A 41 -12.97 -7.18 -1.73
N HIS A 42 -14.01 -7.03 -2.56
CA HIS A 42 -15.42 -7.16 -2.19
C HIS A 42 -15.78 -6.28 -0.97
N ILE A 43 -15.36 -5.01 -1.02
CA ILE A 43 -15.63 -4.01 0.03
C ILE A 43 -16.10 -2.70 -0.60
N GLU A 44 -16.73 -1.85 0.19
CA GLU A 44 -17.17 -0.52 -0.25
C GLU A 44 -16.01 0.41 -0.62
N TYR A 45 -16.23 1.28 -1.61
CA TYR A 45 -15.30 2.35 -2.01
C TYR A 45 -14.82 3.19 -0.80
N ASN A 46 -15.72 3.53 0.11
CA ASN A 46 -15.38 4.30 1.31
C ASN A 46 -14.47 3.51 2.27
N THR A 47 -14.60 2.19 2.32
CA THR A 47 -13.72 1.32 3.10
C THR A 47 -12.33 1.28 2.48
N VAL A 48 -12.21 1.23 1.15
CA VAL A 48 -10.92 1.39 0.45
C VAL A 48 -10.26 2.72 0.82
N ARG A 49 -11.02 3.82 0.77
CA ARG A 49 -10.52 5.15 1.17
C ARG A 49 -10.07 5.20 2.62
N ALA A 50 -10.79 4.55 3.53
CA ALA A 50 -10.41 4.47 4.94
C ALA A 50 -9.07 3.72 5.12
N HIS A 51 -8.90 2.59 4.44
CA HIS A 51 -7.63 1.86 4.46
C HIS A 51 -6.49 2.69 3.85
N LEU A 52 -6.69 3.35 2.71
CA LEU A 52 -5.70 4.23 2.11
C LEU A 52 -5.34 5.41 3.02
N GLY A 53 -6.33 6.05 3.65
CA GLY A 53 -6.10 7.12 4.63
C GLY A 53 -5.25 6.65 5.81
N ASN A 54 -5.48 5.43 6.30
CA ASN A 54 -4.64 4.84 7.35
C ASN A 54 -3.22 4.54 6.85
N VAL A 55 -3.04 4.03 5.62
CA VAL A 55 -1.72 3.84 5.00
C VAL A 55 -0.99 5.17 4.90
N PHE A 56 -1.64 6.21 4.39
CA PHE A 56 -1.06 7.55 4.24
C PHE A 56 -0.63 8.12 5.58
N ARG A 57 -1.48 8.01 6.61
CA ARG A 57 -1.16 8.46 7.98
C ARG A 57 0.03 7.71 8.55
N LYS A 58 0.07 6.39 8.43
CA LYS A 58 1.17 5.55 8.96
C LYS A 58 2.49 5.82 8.25
N MET A 59 2.45 6.11 6.95
CA MET A 59 3.63 6.43 6.15
C MET A 59 4.05 7.90 6.20
N GLY A 60 3.20 8.80 6.71
CA GLY A 60 3.47 10.24 6.70
C GLY A 60 3.39 10.88 5.31
N VAL A 61 2.64 10.29 4.38
CA VAL A 61 2.53 10.74 2.98
C VAL A 61 1.13 11.24 2.64
N ARG A 62 0.98 11.89 1.47
CA ARG A 62 -0.27 12.60 1.09
C ARG A 62 -1.12 11.88 0.04
N GLY A 63 -0.63 10.81 -0.59
CA GLY A 63 -1.38 10.15 -1.66
C GLY A 63 -0.69 8.91 -2.23
N LYS A 64 -1.38 8.27 -3.19
CA LYS A 64 -0.96 7.01 -3.84
C LYS A 64 0.44 7.10 -4.44
N THR A 65 0.74 8.16 -5.21
CA THR A 65 2.06 8.35 -5.82
C THR A 65 3.16 8.45 -4.77
N SER A 66 2.94 9.20 -3.68
CA SER A 66 3.90 9.31 -2.59
C SER A 66 4.12 7.98 -1.87
N VAL A 67 3.07 7.16 -1.70
CA VAL A 67 3.21 5.79 -1.16
C VAL A 67 4.15 4.95 -2.02
N ILE A 68 3.96 4.97 -3.33
CA ILE A 68 4.77 4.17 -4.26
C ILE A 68 6.23 4.64 -4.22
N LEU A 69 6.47 5.95 -4.27
CA LEU A 69 7.82 6.51 -4.21
C LEU A 69 8.52 6.16 -2.89
N GLU A 70 7.82 6.26 -1.76
CA GLU A 70 8.35 5.94 -0.44
C GLU A 70 8.71 4.45 -0.32
N PHE A 71 7.87 3.55 -0.84
CA PHE A 71 8.20 2.13 -0.89
C PHE A 71 9.47 1.85 -1.68
N ILE A 72 9.61 2.47 -2.85
CA ILE A 72 10.81 2.30 -3.70
C ILE A 72 12.05 2.82 -2.97
N ASP A 73 11.96 4.00 -2.34
CA ASP A 73 13.09 4.61 -1.63
C ASP A 73 13.55 3.75 -0.44
N VAL A 74 12.61 3.27 0.36
CA VAL A 74 12.91 2.40 1.52
C VAL A 74 13.51 1.07 1.09
N LEU A 75 12.99 0.41 0.04
CA LEU A 75 13.59 -0.83 -0.46
C LEU A 75 15.00 -0.61 -1.02
N ARG A 76 15.22 0.51 -1.71
CA ARG A 76 16.55 0.89 -2.23
C ARG A 76 17.56 1.07 -1.09
N LYS A 77 17.18 1.78 -0.02
CA LYS A 77 18.04 1.98 1.17
C LYS A 77 18.33 0.68 1.90
N ALA A 78 17.35 -0.21 1.98
CA ALA A 78 17.48 -1.51 2.64
C ALA A 78 18.28 -2.55 1.84
N ARG A 79 18.59 -2.30 0.55
CA ARG A 79 19.33 -3.20 -0.35
C ARG A 79 18.69 -4.59 -0.51
N ILE A 80 17.35 -4.68 -0.59
CA ILE A 80 16.58 -5.95 -0.64
C ILE A 80 15.58 -6.07 -1.79
#